data_AF-A8RWT9-F1
#
_entry.id   AF-A8RWT9-F1
#
_cell.length_a   1.000
_cell.length_b   1.000
_cell.length_c   1.000
_cell.angle_alpha   90.00
_cell.angle_beta   90.00
_cell.angle_gamma   90.00
#
_symmetry.space_group_name_H-M   'P 1'
#
loop_
_entity.id
_entity.type
_entity.pdbx_description
1 polymer ?
#
loop_
_entity_poly.entity_id
_entity_poly.type
_entity_poly.pdbx_seq_one_letter_code
_entity_poly.pdbx_strand_id
1 'polypeptide(L)'
;MTGKIIKGIAGFYYINDGRNHVYQCKAKGVFRNRKIKPLVGDNVEFSVLDEEEKEGNIDVILPRSNVLIRPAVANVDQALVVFAITHPEPNLNLLDRFLVMMGIQGVPVTICFNKVDLGEAGLVDKYRVIYERAGYEVHFVSTYEDTGLEEMKKFLRGKTSVLAGPSGVGKSSLTNCIQPQAAMETGDISRKIERGRHTTRHSELFYVEENTYMMDTPGFSSMFIDCLEPGELKDYFPEFGPYEEECKFLGCVHVGERVCGVKEALKRGELSRSRYDNYILMYEDLKNKRRY
;
A
#
# COMPACT_ATOMS: atom_id res chain seq x y z
N MET A 1 23.04 18.03 -1.06
CA MET A 1 22.77 16.66 -0.56
C MET A 1 21.53 16.11 -1.25
N THR A 2 21.33 14.80 -1.23
CA THR A 2 20.08 14.16 -1.68
C THR A 2 19.32 13.64 -0.47
N GLY A 3 18.00 13.64 -0.55
CA GLY A 3 17.17 13.06 0.50
C GLY A 3 15.74 12.84 0.05
N LYS A 4 14.92 12.35 0.97
CA LYS A 4 13.49 12.08 0.74
C LYS A 4 12.63 12.97 1.62
N ILE A 5 11.61 13.60 1.05
CA ILE A 5 10.63 14.37 1.83
C ILE A 5 9.81 13.39 2.67
N ILE A 6 9.98 13.41 3.99
CA ILE A 6 9.26 12.53 4.91
C ILE A 6 7.98 13.17 5.47
N LYS A 7 7.91 14.50 5.50
CA LYS A 7 6.78 15.24 6.07
C LYS A 7 6.67 16.63 5.45
N GLY A 8 5.45 17.16 5.33
CA GLY A 8 5.18 18.53 4.89
C GLY A 8 4.20 19.26 5.81
N ILE A 9 4.58 20.42 6.34
CA ILE A 9 3.75 21.23 7.24
C ILE A 9 3.86 22.70 6.86
N ALA A 10 2.74 23.36 6.57
CA ALA A 10 2.65 24.82 6.39
C ALA A 10 3.70 25.44 5.41
N GLY A 11 4.13 24.69 4.38
CA GLY A 11 5.12 25.15 3.40
C GLY A 11 6.57 24.81 3.73
N PHE A 12 6.82 24.19 4.88
CA PHE A 12 8.06 23.53 5.24
C PHE A 12 8.01 22.04 4.88
N TYR A 13 9.14 21.51 4.47
CA TYR A 13 9.33 20.12 4.09
C TYR A 13 10.49 19.54 4.88
N TYR A 14 10.24 18.44 5.57
CA TYR A 14 11.26 17.74 6.34
C TYR A 14 11.88 16.67 5.46
N ILE A 15 13.19 16.75 5.25
CA ILE A 15 13.93 15.87 4.34
C ILE A 15 14.84 14.98 5.17
N ASN A 16 14.70 13.68 4.99
CA ASN A 16 15.63 12.70 5.55
C ASN A 16 16.75 12.42 4.53
N ASP A 17 18.01 12.43 4.97
CA ASP A 17 19.19 12.23 4.13
C ASP A 17 19.50 10.75 3.78
N GLY A 18 18.64 9.82 4.19
CA GLY A 18 18.84 8.38 4.04
C GLY A 18 19.55 7.72 5.23
N ARG A 19 20.05 8.50 6.20
CA ARG A 19 20.85 8.05 7.35
C ARG A 19 20.31 8.54 8.70
N ASN A 20 19.01 8.81 8.75
CA ASN A 20 18.30 9.32 9.93
C ASN A 20 18.58 10.79 10.32
N HIS A 21 19.20 11.60 9.45
CA HIS A 21 19.25 13.05 9.68
C HIS A 21 18.10 13.74 8.96
N VAL A 22 17.37 14.56 9.71
CA VAL A 22 16.22 15.31 9.20
C VAL A 22 16.54 16.79 9.13
N TYR A 23 16.37 17.37 7.95
CA TYR A 23 16.55 18.79 7.68
C TYR A 23 15.22 19.47 7.41
N GLN A 24 14.96 20.60 8.07
CA GLN A 24 13.81 21.44 7.78
C GLN A 24 14.11 22.35 6.58
N CYS A 25 13.45 22.08 5.45
CA CYS A 25 13.70 22.78 4.20
C CYS A 25 12.51 23.59 3.71
N LYS A 26 12.79 24.70 3.02
CA LYS A 26 11.78 25.47 2.28
C LYS A 26 11.90 25.18 0.79
N ALA A 27 10.76 25.13 0.11
CA ALA A 27 10.74 25.08 -1.35
C ALA A 27 11.02 26.46 -1.93
N LYS A 28 12.02 26.57 -2.82
CA LYS A 28 12.30 27.81 -3.56
C LYS A 28 11.07 28.30 -4.33
N GLY A 29 10.88 29.62 -4.42
CA GLY A 29 9.73 30.23 -5.11
C GLY A 29 9.55 29.81 -6.57
N VAL A 30 10.64 29.36 -7.22
CA VAL A 30 10.65 28.82 -8.59
C VAL A 30 9.68 27.64 -8.77
N PHE A 31 9.47 26.82 -7.74
CA PHE A 31 8.52 25.71 -7.79
C PHE A 31 7.06 26.17 -7.94
N ARG A 32 6.69 27.30 -7.30
CA ARG A 32 5.36 27.92 -7.47
C ARG A 32 5.15 28.41 -8.90
N ASN A 33 6.16 29.02 -9.49
CA ASN A 33 6.09 29.51 -10.89
C ASN A 33 5.96 28.37 -11.89
N ARG A 34 6.59 27.21 -11.61
CA ARG A 34 6.49 25.99 -12.44
C ARG A 34 5.28 25.12 -12.11
N LYS A 35 4.42 25.53 -11.16
CA LYS A 35 3.27 24.75 -10.64
C LYS A 35 3.65 23.34 -10.13
N ILE A 36 4.90 23.13 -9.73
CA ILE A 36 5.35 21.87 -9.15
C ILE A 36 5.20 21.97 -7.63
N LYS A 37 4.33 21.13 -7.07
CA LYS A 37 4.15 21.05 -5.61
C LYS A 37 4.95 19.85 -5.08
N PRO A 38 5.91 20.06 -4.15
CA PRO A 38 6.57 18.96 -3.47
C PRO A 38 5.56 18.11 -2.70
N LEU A 39 5.75 16.80 -2.75
CA LEU A 39 4.93 15.79 -2.08
C LEU A 39 5.79 14.98 -1.13
N VAL A 40 5.16 14.41 -0.11
CA VAL A 40 5.81 13.41 0.73
C VAL A 40 6.22 12.22 -0.14
N GLY A 41 7.41 11.68 0.09
CA GLY A 41 8.04 10.63 -0.72
C GLY A 41 8.86 11.13 -1.92
N ASP A 42 8.80 12.41 -2.28
CA ASP A 42 9.67 12.98 -3.31
C ASP A 42 11.15 12.82 -2.92
N ASN A 43 11.95 12.32 -3.85
CA ASN A 43 13.41 12.38 -3.76
C ASN A 43 13.84 13.77 -4.25
N VAL A 44 14.73 14.43 -3.50
CA VAL A 44 15.09 15.83 -3.73
C VAL A 44 16.58 16.06 -3.54
N GLU A 45 17.10 17.03 -4.28
CA GLU A 45 18.37 17.66 -3.97
C GLU A 45 18.10 18.90 -3.12
N PHE A 46 18.86 19.07 -2.04
CA PHE A 46 18.73 20.20 -1.13
C PHE A 46 20.10 20.70 -0.67
N SER A 47 20.16 22.01 -0.40
CA SER A 47 21.32 22.69 0.16
C SER A 47 21.06 22.98 1.62
N VAL A 48 22.01 22.61 2.48
CA VAL A 48 21.99 22.96 3.90
C VAL A 48 22.47 24.41 4.04
N LEU A 49 21.67 25.22 4.72
CA LEU A 49 22.00 26.61 5.04
C LEU A 49 22.65 26.71 6.42
N ASP A 50 22.20 25.87 7.35
CA ASP A 50 22.68 25.82 8.72
C ASP A 50 22.71 24.35 9.18
N GLU A 51 23.90 23.84 9.48
CA GLU A 51 24.09 22.46 9.95
C GLU A 51 23.74 22.30 11.44
N GLU A 52 23.85 23.35 12.27
CA GLU A 52 23.51 23.28 13.69
C GLU A 52 21.99 23.25 13.86
N GLU A 53 21.28 24.12 13.14
CA GLU A 53 19.81 24.20 13.16
C GLU A 53 19.12 23.22 12.18
N LYS A 54 19.92 22.49 11.38
CA LYS A 54 19.46 21.56 10.33
C LYS A 54 18.46 22.20 9.38
N GLU A 55 18.73 23.42 8.93
CA GLU A 55 17.88 24.15 7.99
C GLU A 55 18.43 24.12 6.57
N GLY A 56 17.55 24.11 5.57
CA GLY A 56 17.97 24.06 4.17
C GLY A 56 16.93 24.58 3.17
N ASN A 57 17.27 24.45 1.89
CA ASN A 57 16.38 24.73 0.78
C ASN A 57 16.33 23.57 -0.20
N ILE A 58 15.13 23.27 -0.69
CA ILE A 58 14.95 22.34 -1.81
C ILE A 58 15.44 23.04 -3.08
N ASP A 59 16.38 22.39 -3.76
CA ASP A 59 16.96 22.86 -5.02
C ASP A 59 16.25 22.22 -6.21
N VAL A 60 16.10 20.89 -6.16
CA VAL A 60 15.54 20.10 -7.27
C VAL A 60 14.64 19.02 -6.69
N ILE A 61 13.50 18.78 -7.35
CA ILE A 61 12.68 17.59 -7.13
C ILE A 61 13.01 16.62 -8.26
N LEU A 62 13.47 15.43 -7.90
CA LEU A 62 13.83 14.40 -8.86
C LEU A 62 12.57 13.77 -9.49
N PRO A 63 12.68 13.15 -10.68
CA PRO A 63 11.55 12.51 -11.34
C PRO A 63 10.84 11.49 -10.44
N ARG A 64 9.50 11.50 -10.46
CA ARG A 64 8.68 10.56 -9.69
C ARG A 64 8.50 9.26 -10.46
N SER A 65 8.64 8.12 -9.79
CA SER A 65 8.31 6.81 -10.37
C SER A 65 6.79 6.55 -10.37
N ASN A 66 6.11 6.94 -9.29
CA ASN A 66 4.65 6.88 -9.16
C ASN A 66 4.15 7.91 -8.15
N VAL A 67 2.82 8.07 -8.08
CA VAL A 67 2.13 8.91 -7.10
C VAL A 67 0.86 8.21 -6.65
N LEU A 68 0.78 7.88 -5.36
CA LEU A 68 -0.46 7.45 -4.73
C LEU A 68 -1.42 8.63 -4.60
N ILE A 69 -2.71 8.40 -4.82
CA ILE A 69 -3.72 9.47 -4.75
C ILE A 69 -4.21 9.66 -3.30
N ARG A 70 -4.36 8.57 -2.55
CA ARG A 70 -4.90 8.56 -1.19
C ARG A 70 -4.17 7.53 -0.32
N PRO A 71 -3.32 7.95 0.63
CA PRO A 71 -2.80 9.32 0.81
C PRO A 71 -1.85 9.76 -0.33
N ALA A 72 -1.66 11.06 -0.50
CA ALA A 72 -0.83 11.62 -1.56
C ALA A 72 0.67 11.46 -1.26
N VAL A 73 1.29 10.42 -1.81
CA VAL A 73 2.72 10.10 -1.60
C VAL A 73 3.37 9.67 -2.92
N ALA A 74 4.58 10.16 -3.18
CA ALA A 74 5.35 9.83 -4.36
C ALA A 74 6.40 8.73 -4.07
N ASN A 75 6.87 8.06 -5.13
CA ASN A 75 7.97 7.09 -5.07
C ASN A 75 7.75 5.98 -4.04
N VAL A 76 6.58 5.34 -4.10
CA VAL A 76 6.25 4.17 -3.29
C VAL A 76 6.72 2.93 -4.04
N ASP A 77 7.61 2.16 -3.43
CA ASP A 77 8.18 0.97 -4.08
C ASP A 77 7.26 -0.24 -3.97
N GLN A 78 6.49 -0.32 -2.87
CA GLN A 78 5.59 -1.45 -2.60
C GLN A 78 4.50 -1.10 -1.58
N ALA A 79 3.40 -1.85 -1.62
CA ALA A 79 2.36 -1.82 -0.61
C ALA A 79 2.30 -3.16 0.14
N LEU A 80 2.24 -3.09 1.47
CA LEU A 80 1.97 -4.23 2.33
C LEU A 80 0.52 -4.14 2.83
N VAL A 81 -0.34 -5.03 2.33
CA VAL A 81 -1.73 -5.09 2.76
C VAL A 81 -1.92 -6.10 3.89
N VAL A 82 -2.23 -5.60 5.08
CA VAL A 82 -2.29 -6.37 6.31
C VAL A 82 -3.74 -6.72 6.65
N PHE A 83 -4.00 -8.00 6.84
CA PHE A 83 -5.26 -8.54 7.37
C PHE A 83 -4.96 -9.45 8.56
N ALA A 84 -5.91 -9.58 9.49
CA ALA A 84 -5.81 -10.66 10.47
C ALA A 84 -6.24 -11.98 9.80
N ILE A 85 -5.63 -13.10 10.20
CA ILE A 85 -6.00 -14.40 9.65
C ILE A 85 -7.41 -14.85 10.08
N THR A 86 -7.83 -14.46 11.30
CA THR A 86 -9.09 -14.86 11.94
C THR A 86 -9.83 -13.71 12.60
N HIS A 87 -9.17 -12.88 13.43
CA HIS A 87 -9.84 -11.86 14.24
C HIS A 87 -9.26 -10.44 14.05
N PRO A 88 -9.98 -9.54 13.36
CA PRO A 88 -11.29 -9.73 12.69
C PRO A 88 -11.20 -10.67 11.48
N GLU A 89 -12.33 -11.28 11.09
CA GLU A 89 -12.36 -12.15 9.91
C GLU A 89 -11.95 -11.35 8.67
N PRO A 90 -11.02 -11.87 7.84
CA PRO A 90 -10.53 -11.11 6.71
C PRO A 90 -11.62 -10.96 5.65
N ASN A 91 -12.05 -9.72 5.44
CA ASN A 91 -12.93 -9.38 4.33
C ASN A 91 -12.16 -9.45 3.00
N LEU A 92 -12.24 -10.60 2.33
CA LEU A 92 -11.53 -10.84 1.07
C LEU A 92 -11.98 -9.92 -0.06
N ASN A 93 -13.25 -9.49 -0.08
CA ASN A 93 -13.72 -8.52 -1.08
C ASN A 93 -12.98 -7.19 -0.95
N LEU A 94 -12.76 -6.74 0.28
CA LEU A 94 -12.03 -5.52 0.56
C LEU A 94 -10.54 -5.65 0.21
N LEU A 95 -9.94 -6.81 0.47
CA LEU A 95 -8.57 -7.12 0.05
C LEU A 95 -8.46 -7.09 -1.49
N ASP A 96 -9.34 -7.78 -2.20
CA ASP A 96 -9.32 -7.83 -3.66
C ASP A 96 -9.48 -6.44 -4.29
N ARG A 97 -10.35 -5.59 -3.73
CA ARG A 97 -10.48 -4.19 -4.16
C ARG A 97 -9.19 -3.40 -3.97
N PHE A 98 -8.49 -3.63 -2.86
CA PHE A 98 -7.20 -2.99 -2.60
C PHE A 98 -6.16 -3.42 -3.65
N LEU A 99 -6.10 -4.71 -3.98
CA LEU A 99 -5.22 -5.25 -5.01
C LEU A 99 -5.46 -4.58 -6.37
N VAL A 100 -6.72 -4.46 -6.79
CA VAL A 100 -7.09 -3.75 -8.03
C VAL A 100 -6.67 -2.28 -7.97
N MET A 101 -6.94 -1.58 -6.86
CA MET A 101 -6.59 -0.16 -6.71
C MET A 101 -5.09 0.13 -6.76
N MET A 102 -4.27 -0.78 -6.22
CA MET A 102 -2.81 -0.67 -6.31
C MET A 102 -2.31 -1.03 -7.71
N GLY A 103 -2.93 -2.02 -8.36
CA GLY A 103 -2.68 -2.35 -9.76
C GLY A 103 -2.89 -1.15 -10.68
N ILE A 104 -3.99 -0.40 -10.51
CA ILE A 104 -4.27 0.84 -11.26
C ILE A 104 -3.17 1.89 -11.05
N GLN A 105 -2.58 1.93 -9.85
CA GLN A 105 -1.52 2.88 -9.49
C GLN A 105 -0.11 2.38 -9.80
N GLY A 106 0.03 1.17 -10.38
CA GLY A 106 1.32 0.57 -10.72
C GLY A 106 2.19 0.27 -9.50
N VAL A 107 1.59 0.01 -8.33
CA VAL A 107 2.30 -0.28 -7.08
C VAL A 107 2.24 -1.78 -6.81
N PRO A 108 3.39 -2.48 -6.75
CA PRO A 108 3.43 -3.89 -6.36
C PRO A 108 2.83 -4.10 -4.97
N VAL A 109 2.01 -5.14 -4.80
CA VAL A 109 1.36 -5.46 -3.53
C VAL A 109 1.79 -6.82 -3.02
N THR A 110 2.14 -6.84 -1.75
CA THR A 110 2.39 -8.07 -0.98
C THR A 110 1.33 -8.16 0.12
N ILE A 111 0.74 -9.35 0.27
CA ILE A 111 -0.32 -9.62 1.23
C ILE A 111 0.31 -10.13 2.52
N CYS A 112 -0.15 -9.64 3.66
CA CYS A 112 0.30 -10.06 4.97
C CYS A 112 -0.90 -10.47 5.84
N PHE A 113 -0.97 -11.76 6.18
CA PHE A 113 -1.90 -12.25 7.19
C PHE A 113 -1.19 -12.28 8.54
N ASN A 114 -1.59 -11.38 9.43
CA ASN A 114 -1.11 -11.29 10.80
C ASN A 114 -1.98 -12.14 11.76
N LYS A 115 -1.50 -12.28 13.01
CA LYS A 115 -2.14 -13.02 14.10
C LYS A 115 -2.30 -14.51 13.80
N VAL A 116 -1.32 -15.11 13.14
CA VAL A 116 -1.34 -16.55 12.78
C VAL A 116 -1.44 -17.46 14.00
N ASP A 117 -0.99 -16.97 15.16
CA ASP A 117 -1.16 -17.58 16.49
C ASP A 117 -2.62 -17.80 16.89
N LEU A 118 -3.56 -17.02 16.34
CA LEU A 118 -4.99 -17.14 16.57
C LEU A 118 -5.71 -17.92 15.46
N GLY A 119 -4.97 -18.51 14.51
CA GLY A 119 -5.51 -19.20 13.36
C GLY A 119 -5.88 -20.65 13.66
N GLU A 120 -7.02 -21.11 13.15
CA GLU A 120 -7.32 -22.55 13.08
C GLU A 120 -6.41 -23.25 12.06
N ALA A 121 -6.18 -24.55 12.26
CA ALA A 121 -5.41 -25.39 11.34
C ALA A 121 -5.99 -25.32 9.92
N GLY A 122 -5.12 -25.06 8.93
CA GLY A 122 -5.48 -25.01 7.50
C GLY A 122 -5.87 -23.63 6.96
N LEU A 123 -6.04 -22.60 7.80
CA LEU A 123 -6.31 -21.23 7.30
C LEU A 123 -5.13 -20.64 6.52
N VAL A 124 -3.91 -20.93 6.96
CA VAL A 124 -2.68 -20.52 6.25
C VAL A 124 -2.70 -21.10 4.84
N ASP A 125 -2.91 -22.42 4.71
CA ASP A 125 -2.95 -23.09 3.42
C ASP A 125 -4.10 -22.59 2.55
N LYS A 126 -5.28 -22.35 3.15
CA LYS A 126 -6.44 -21.77 2.46
C LYS A 126 -6.09 -20.45 1.79
N TYR A 127 -5.55 -19.48 2.55
CA TYR A 127 -5.25 -18.16 1.97
C TYR A 127 -4.04 -18.18 1.05
N ARG A 128 -3.05 -19.03 1.35
CA ARG A 128 -1.90 -19.25 0.48
C ARG A 128 -2.34 -19.72 -0.91
N VAL A 129 -3.16 -20.77 -0.96
CA VAL A 129 -3.70 -21.32 -2.22
C VAL A 129 -4.52 -20.28 -2.99
N ILE A 130 -5.29 -19.45 -2.31
CA ILE A 130 -6.11 -18.42 -2.98
C ILE A 130 -5.23 -17.37 -3.67
N TYR A 131 -4.25 -16.82 -2.97
CA TYR A 131 -3.54 -15.62 -3.43
C TYR A 131 -2.20 -15.89 -4.13
N GLU A 132 -1.46 -16.93 -3.73
CA GLU A 132 -0.22 -17.30 -4.44
C GLU A 132 -0.52 -17.87 -5.83
N ARG A 133 -1.60 -18.65 -5.98
CA ARG A 133 -2.07 -19.08 -7.32
C ARG A 133 -2.56 -17.90 -8.16
N ALA A 134 -3.00 -16.83 -7.51
CA ALA A 134 -3.31 -15.57 -8.17
C ALA A 134 -2.06 -14.72 -8.47
N GLY A 135 -0.85 -15.21 -8.19
CA GLY A 135 0.39 -14.52 -8.52
C GLY A 135 0.82 -13.45 -7.51
N TYR A 136 0.19 -13.40 -6.33
CA TYR A 136 0.60 -12.49 -5.25
C TYR A 136 1.56 -13.16 -4.27
N GLU A 137 2.51 -12.37 -3.77
CA GLU A 137 3.34 -12.78 -2.64
C GLU A 137 2.54 -12.68 -1.33
N VAL A 138 2.59 -13.72 -0.50
CA VAL A 138 1.82 -13.81 0.75
C VAL A 138 2.73 -14.15 1.92
N HIS A 139 2.71 -13.29 2.94
CA HIS A 139 3.39 -13.49 4.21
C HIS A 139 2.39 -13.82 5.31
N PHE A 140 2.81 -14.71 6.21
CA PHE A 140 2.05 -15.12 7.38
C PHE A 140 2.90 -14.78 8.60
N VAL A 141 2.40 -13.89 9.46
CA VAL A 141 3.18 -13.35 10.58
C VAL A 141 2.40 -13.40 11.89
N SER A 142 3.11 -13.52 13.00
CA SER A 142 2.58 -13.24 14.34
C SER A 142 3.49 -12.24 15.01
N THR A 143 2.93 -11.07 15.32
CA THR A 143 3.61 -10.07 16.17
C THR A 143 3.64 -10.48 17.65
N TYR A 144 2.93 -11.55 18.03
CA TYR A 144 2.89 -12.06 19.42
C TYR A 144 3.96 -13.13 19.65
N GLU A 145 4.15 -14.03 18.67
CA GLU A 145 5.14 -15.10 18.73
C GLU A 145 6.46 -14.76 18.01
N ASP A 146 6.59 -13.55 17.50
CA ASP A 146 7.72 -13.07 16.66
C ASP A 146 7.97 -13.92 15.39
N THR A 147 6.94 -14.61 14.90
CA THR A 147 7.01 -15.48 13.71
C THR A 147 6.87 -14.67 12.43
N GLY A 148 7.78 -14.86 11.46
CA GLY A 148 7.71 -14.24 10.12
C GLY A 148 8.17 -12.78 10.06
N LEU A 149 8.65 -12.21 11.17
CA LEU A 149 9.07 -10.81 11.24
C LEU A 149 10.40 -10.54 10.53
N GLU A 150 11.32 -11.51 10.49
CA GLU A 150 12.62 -11.35 9.83
C GLU A 150 12.48 -11.33 8.30
N GLU A 151 11.59 -12.15 7.74
CA GLU A 151 11.19 -12.09 6.34
C GLU A 151 10.59 -10.73 6.02
N MET A 152 9.73 -10.20 6.90
CA MET A 152 9.14 -8.88 6.73
C MET A 152 10.18 -7.76 6.74
N LYS A 153 11.17 -7.80 7.64
CA LYS A 153 12.27 -6.82 7.65
C LYS A 153 13.07 -6.86 6.34
N LYS A 154 13.39 -8.05 5.83
CA LYS A 154 14.08 -8.22 4.54
C LYS A 154 13.24 -7.68 3.38
N PHE A 155 11.93 -7.90 3.41
CA PHE A 155 11.00 -7.40 2.39
C PHE A 155 10.99 -5.86 2.33
N LEU A 156 11.06 -5.19 3.49
CA LEU A 156 11.00 -3.73 3.62
C LEU A 156 12.33 -3.03 3.30
N ARG A 157 13.46 -3.69 3.55
CA ARG A 157 14.80 -3.11 3.44
C ARG A 157 15.05 -2.40 2.10
N GLY A 158 15.53 -1.17 2.20
CA GLY A 158 15.93 -0.30 1.10
C GLY A 158 14.76 0.25 0.27
N LYS A 159 13.52 0.16 0.77
CA LYS A 159 12.30 0.51 0.03
C LYS A 159 11.42 1.47 0.82
N THR A 160 10.60 2.21 0.08
CA THR A 160 9.48 3.01 0.59
C THR A 160 8.21 2.18 0.54
N SER A 161 7.75 1.73 1.70
CA SER A 161 6.64 0.78 1.83
C SER A 161 5.40 1.42 2.45
N VAL A 162 4.25 1.20 1.84
CA VAL A 162 2.97 1.67 2.37
C VAL A 162 2.25 0.54 3.08
N LEU A 163 1.93 0.72 4.36
CA LEU A 163 1.17 -0.25 5.15
C LEU A 163 -0.31 0.13 5.10
N ALA A 164 -1.13 -0.83 4.70
CA ALA A 164 -2.54 -0.62 4.49
C ALA A 164 -3.34 -1.80 5.02
N GLY A 165 -4.58 -1.58 5.43
CA GLY A 165 -5.45 -2.64 5.94
C GLY A 165 -6.50 -2.13 6.92
N PRO A 166 -7.54 -2.92 7.23
CA PRO A 166 -8.58 -2.53 8.18
C PRO A 166 -8.06 -2.19 9.58
N SER A 167 -8.91 -1.58 10.40
CA SER A 167 -8.59 -1.38 11.82
C SER A 167 -8.52 -2.72 12.56
N GLY A 168 -7.68 -2.82 13.59
CA GLY A 168 -7.60 -4.01 14.46
C GLY A 168 -6.84 -5.22 13.89
N VAL A 169 -6.33 -5.16 12.65
CA VAL A 169 -5.55 -6.25 12.02
C VAL A 169 -4.10 -6.34 12.50
N GLY A 170 -3.63 -5.35 13.27
CA GLY A 170 -2.28 -5.35 13.85
C GLY A 170 -1.20 -4.60 13.06
N LYS A 171 -1.57 -3.64 12.19
CA LYS A 171 -0.61 -2.76 11.49
C LYS A 171 0.32 -2.04 12.45
N SER A 172 -0.21 -1.37 13.46
CA SER A 172 0.59 -0.63 14.44
C SER A 172 1.50 -1.55 15.26
N SER A 173 1.03 -2.76 15.61
CA SER A 173 1.86 -3.78 16.25
C SER A 173 3.03 -4.19 15.35
N LEU A 174 2.77 -4.44 14.07
CA LEU A 174 3.79 -4.78 13.09
C LEU A 174 4.81 -3.65 12.92
N THR A 175 4.36 -2.40 12.79
CA THR A 175 5.22 -1.21 12.74
C THR A 175 6.11 -1.12 13.98
N ASN A 176 5.56 -1.34 15.17
CA ASN A 176 6.33 -1.27 16.42
C ASN A 176 7.39 -2.39 16.51
N CYS A 177 7.09 -3.60 16.04
CA CYS A 177 8.05 -4.70 15.99
C CYS A 177 9.18 -4.43 14.98
N ILE A 178 8.88 -3.79 13.86
CA ILE A 178 9.86 -3.46 12.81
C ILE A 178 10.72 -2.26 13.21
N GLN A 179 10.11 -1.25 13.83
CA GLN A 179 10.79 -0.03 14.26
C GLN A 179 10.59 0.21 15.77
N PRO A 180 11.32 -0.52 16.64
CA PRO A 180 11.21 -0.34 18.10
C PRO A 180 11.54 1.09 18.56
N GLN A 181 12.42 1.78 17.83
CA GLN A 181 12.85 3.15 18.14
C GLN A 181 11.80 4.22 17.81
N ALA A 182 10.81 3.93 16.95
CA ALA A 182 9.68 4.84 16.70
C ALA A 182 8.90 5.12 17.99
N ALA A 183 8.75 4.09 18.84
CA ALA A 183 8.08 4.21 20.13
C ALA A 183 8.84 5.14 21.10
N MET A 184 10.18 5.17 21.03
CA MET A 184 11.01 6.07 21.84
C MET A 184 10.88 7.53 21.39
N GLU A 185 10.95 7.83 20.09
CA GLU A 185 10.79 9.21 19.59
C GLU A 185 9.35 9.73 19.71
N THR A 186 8.35 8.84 19.67
CA THR A 186 6.99 9.25 20.01
C THR A 186 6.87 9.74 21.45
N GLY A 187 7.73 9.33 22.40
CA GLY A 187 7.67 9.85 23.78
C GLY A 187 7.88 11.36 23.88
N ASP A 188 8.83 11.90 23.12
CA ASP A 188 9.24 13.31 23.18
C ASP A 188 8.45 14.22 22.23
N ILE A 189 7.91 13.67 21.14
CA ILE A 189 7.10 14.43 20.16
C ILE A 189 5.58 14.27 20.43
N SER A 190 5.12 13.15 20.99
CA SER A 190 3.69 12.86 21.23
C SER A 190 3.04 13.76 22.29
N ARG A 191 3.81 14.30 23.25
CA ARG A 191 3.24 15.21 24.28
C ARG A 191 2.71 16.54 23.72
N LYS A 192 3.06 16.91 22.49
CA LYS A 192 2.42 18.05 21.77
C LYS A 192 1.30 17.63 20.83
N ILE A 193 1.05 16.32 20.66
CA ILE A 193 0.08 15.72 19.71
C ILE A 193 -1.21 15.26 20.42
N GLU A 194 -1.30 15.39 21.75
CA GLU A 194 -2.48 15.03 22.56
C GLU A 194 -3.71 15.97 22.43
N ARG A 195 -3.84 16.66 21.29
CA ARG A 195 -5.09 17.30 20.85
C ARG A 195 -5.32 17.04 19.37
N GLY A 196 -5.70 15.80 19.03
CA GLY A 196 -5.93 15.45 17.63
C GLY A 196 -6.62 14.10 17.44
N ARG A 197 -7.88 14.02 17.86
CA ARG A 197 -8.87 12.99 17.49
C ARG A 197 -8.65 12.45 16.06
N HIS A 198 -8.25 11.18 15.94
CA HIS A 198 -8.21 10.33 14.72
C HIS A 198 -8.54 11.02 13.38
N THR A 199 -7.64 11.87 12.89
CA THR A 199 -7.74 12.48 11.55
C THR A 199 -6.35 12.74 10.98
N THR A 200 -5.60 11.68 10.66
CA THR A 200 -4.33 11.80 9.93
C THR A 200 -4.61 12.15 8.47
N ARG A 201 -4.96 13.43 8.22
CA ARG A 201 -5.04 14.03 6.87
C ARG A 201 -3.66 14.37 6.29
N HIS A 202 -2.60 14.19 7.06
CA HIS A 202 -1.22 14.43 6.64
C HIS A 202 -0.50 13.11 6.41
N SER A 203 0.06 12.96 5.22
CA SER A 203 0.95 11.86 4.86
C SER A 203 2.30 12.07 5.57
N GLU A 204 2.82 11.04 6.23
CA GLU A 204 4.13 11.07 6.89
C GLU A 204 4.82 9.73 6.65
N LEU A 205 6.10 9.79 6.29
CA LEU A 205 6.98 8.63 6.16
C LEU A 205 7.84 8.50 7.42
N PHE A 206 7.86 7.31 7.99
CA PHE A 206 8.73 6.93 9.09
C PHE A 206 10.02 6.35 8.52
N TYR A 207 11.16 6.83 9.00
CA TYR A 207 12.46 6.22 8.72
C TYR A 207 12.64 4.97 9.58
N VAL A 208 12.94 3.83 8.94
CA VAL A 208 13.12 2.55 9.64
C VAL A 208 14.60 2.23 9.80
N GLU A 209 15.31 2.18 8.68
CA GLU A 209 16.74 1.94 8.56
C GLU A 209 17.25 2.62 7.30
N GLU A 210 18.55 2.48 6.98
CA GLU A 210 19.17 3.17 5.85
C GLU A 210 18.34 3.00 4.56
N ASN A 211 17.96 4.13 3.96
CA ASN A 211 17.11 4.21 2.76
C ASN A 211 15.78 3.43 2.84
N THR A 212 15.29 3.13 4.04
CA THR A 212 14.08 2.33 4.28
C THR A 212 13.03 3.18 4.96
N TYR A 213 11.87 3.27 4.33
CA TYR A 213 10.78 4.13 4.79
C TYR A 213 9.47 3.36 4.86
N MET A 214 8.67 3.66 5.87
CA MET A 214 7.33 3.11 6.01
C MET A 214 6.30 4.23 6.10
N MET A 215 5.12 4.01 5.54
CA MET A 215 3.97 4.86 5.75
C MET A 215 2.87 4.05 6.42
N ASP A 216 2.32 4.54 7.54
CA ASP A 216 1.04 4.02 8.02
C ASP A 216 -0.11 4.79 7.38
N THR A 217 -1.02 4.07 6.73
CA THR A 217 -2.24 4.66 6.19
C THR A 217 -3.37 4.47 7.19
N PRO A 218 -4.25 5.47 7.40
CA PRO A 218 -5.47 5.26 8.16
C PRO A 218 -6.20 4.04 7.61
N GLY A 219 -6.65 3.15 8.51
CA GLY A 219 -7.29 1.92 8.09
C GLY A 219 -8.50 2.21 7.18
N PHE A 220 -8.60 1.51 6.06
CA PHE A 220 -9.75 1.60 5.18
C PHE A 220 -10.84 0.63 5.65
N SER A 221 -12.07 1.13 5.81
CA SER A 221 -13.26 0.32 6.07
C SER A 221 -14.08 0.05 4.80
N SER A 222 -13.87 0.85 3.76
CA SER A 222 -14.49 0.72 2.45
C SER A 222 -13.54 1.23 1.37
N MET A 223 -13.56 0.56 0.22
CA MET A 223 -12.76 0.92 -0.97
C MET A 223 -13.69 0.93 -2.18
N PHE A 224 -13.63 2.01 -2.95
CA PHE A 224 -14.40 2.16 -4.17
C PHE A 224 -13.44 2.30 -5.35
N ILE A 225 -13.69 1.48 -6.37
CA ILE A 225 -13.03 1.62 -7.67
C ILE A 225 -13.93 2.56 -8.48
N ASP A 226 -13.45 3.77 -8.75
CA ASP A 226 -14.21 4.83 -9.43
C ASP A 226 -13.63 5.18 -10.81
N CYS A 227 -12.37 4.83 -11.05
CA CYS A 227 -11.59 5.26 -12.20
C CYS A 227 -11.41 4.17 -13.28
N LEU A 228 -12.23 3.12 -13.25
CA LEU A 228 -12.07 1.95 -14.12
C LEU A 228 -13.34 1.63 -14.90
N GLU A 229 -13.20 1.35 -16.19
CA GLU A 229 -14.30 0.82 -17.00
C GLU A 229 -14.57 -0.66 -16.62
N PRO A 230 -15.82 -1.16 -16.53
CA PRO A 230 -16.08 -2.54 -16.13
C PRO A 230 -15.32 -3.58 -16.96
N GLY A 231 -15.13 -3.33 -18.26
CA GLY A 231 -14.41 -4.23 -19.15
C GLY A 231 -12.91 -4.32 -18.89
N GLU A 232 -12.32 -3.31 -18.25
CA GLU A 232 -10.89 -3.27 -17.89
C GLU A 232 -10.62 -3.98 -16.56
N LEU A 233 -11.65 -4.30 -15.76
CA LEU A 233 -11.48 -4.93 -14.45
C LEU A 233 -10.73 -6.26 -14.52
N LYS A 234 -10.96 -7.03 -15.59
CA LYS A 234 -10.33 -8.34 -15.80
C LYS A 234 -8.79 -8.26 -15.84
N ASP A 235 -8.24 -7.14 -16.30
CA ASP A 235 -6.79 -6.93 -16.44
C ASP A 235 -6.10 -6.79 -15.07
N TYR A 236 -6.87 -6.61 -14.00
CA TYR A 236 -6.39 -6.53 -12.61
C TYR A 236 -6.62 -7.81 -11.81
N PHE A 237 -7.05 -8.89 -12.49
CA PHE A 237 -7.09 -10.26 -11.97
C PHE A 237 -6.05 -11.08 -12.74
N PRO A 238 -4.76 -11.01 -12.35
CA PRO A 238 -3.66 -11.64 -13.10
C PRO A 238 -3.87 -13.15 -13.36
N GLU A 239 -4.62 -13.83 -12.49
CA GLU A 239 -4.98 -15.24 -12.66
C GLU A 239 -5.83 -15.53 -13.89
N PHE A 240 -6.47 -14.53 -14.51
CA PHE A 240 -7.33 -14.73 -15.69
C PHE A 240 -6.53 -14.79 -16.98
N GLY A 241 -5.41 -14.06 -17.07
CA GLY A 241 -4.59 -13.93 -18.28
C GLY A 241 -4.30 -15.26 -19.00
N PRO A 242 -3.83 -16.31 -18.29
CA PRO A 242 -3.53 -17.61 -18.91
C PRO A 242 -4.71 -18.31 -19.60
N TYR A 243 -5.95 -17.94 -19.26
CA TYR A 243 -7.16 -18.59 -19.78
C TYR A 243 -7.95 -17.71 -20.76
N GLU A 244 -7.47 -16.50 -21.05
CA GLU A 244 -8.15 -15.60 -21.98
C GLU A 244 -8.15 -16.12 -23.42
N GLU A 245 -7.08 -16.81 -23.84
CA GLU A 245 -6.97 -17.39 -25.19
C GLU A 245 -7.99 -18.51 -25.45
N GLU A 246 -8.49 -19.15 -24.38
CA GLU A 246 -9.56 -20.16 -24.45
C GLU A 246 -10.97 -19.53 -24.56
N CYS A 247 -11.09 -18.19 -24.50
CA CYS A 247 -12.37 -17.51 -24.68
C CYS A 247 -12.75 -17.43 -26.15
N LYS A 248 -14.00 -17.79 -26.48
CA LYS A 248 -14.49 -17.73 -27.86
C LYS A 248 -14.71 -16.30 -28.37
N PHE A 249 -15.06 -15.39 -27.48
CA PHE A 249 -15.48 -14.03 -27.82
C PHE A 249 -14.34 -13.05 -27.58
N LEU A 250 -14.02 -12.24 -28.60
CA LEU A 250 -13.10 -11.12 -28.46
C LEU A 250 -13.69 -10.10 -27.46
N GLY A 251 -12.88 -9.64 -26.50
CA GLY A 251 -13.34 -8.73 -25.46
C GLY A 251 -14.22 -9.39 -24.38
N CYS A 252 -14.09 -10.72 -24.20
CA CYS A 252 -14.70 -11.44 -23.09
C CYS A 252 -14.36 -10.75 -21.74
N VAL A 253 -15.39 -10.46 -20.95
CA VAL A 253 -15.28 -9.95 -19.57
C VAL A 253 -15.58 -11.04 -18.55
N HIS A 254 -15.67 -12.30 -18.98
CA HIS A 254 -15.80 -13.47 -18.13
C HIS A 254 -17.03 -13.50 -17.20
N VAL A 255 -18.10 -12.75 -17.52
CA VAL A 255 -19.34 -12.70 -16.73
C VAL A 255 -20.43 -13.52 -17.43
N GLY A 256 -21.02 -12.97 -18.51
CA GLY A 256 -22.19 -13.53 -19.19
C GLY A 256 -21.87 -14.48 -20.36
N GLU A 257 -20.61 -14.59 -20.76
CA GLU A 257 -20.19 -15.26 -22.00
C GLU A 257 -20.36 -16.77 -21.95
N ARG A 258 -20.91 -17.38 -23.00
CA ARG A 258 -21.22 -18.83 -22.97
C ARG A 258 -19.99 -19.74 -23.02
N VAL A 259 -18.94 -19.31 -23.73
CA VAL A 259 -17.70 -20.07 -23.90
C VAL A 259 -16.55 -19.18 -23.45
N CYS A 260 -16.06 -19.45 -22.24
CA CYS A 260 -15.11 -18.60 -21.52
C CYS A 260 -14.09 -19.47 -20.78
N GLY A 261 -12.82 -19.36 -21.15
CA GLY A 261 -11.72 -20.11 -20.54
C GLY A 261 -11.62 -19.92 -19.04
N VAL A 262 -11.73 -18.67 -18.55
CA VAL A 262 -11.74 -18.34 -17.11
C VAL A 262 -12.84 -19.10 -16.36
N LYS A 263 -14.05 -19.20 -16.93
CA LYS A 263 -15.15 -19.94 -16.29
C LYS A 263 -14.96 -21.45 -16.33
N GLU A 264 -14.29 -21.98 -17.35
CA GLU A 264 -13.91 -23.40 -17.39
C GLU A 264 -12.79 -23.71 -16.40
N ALA A 265 -11.76 -22.88 -16.31
CA ALA A 265 -10.69 -22.98 -15.32
C ALA A 265 -11.24 -22.94 -13.88
N LEU A 266 -12.23 -22.09 -13.62
CA LEU A 266 -12.96 -22.07 -12.35
C LEU A 266 -13.66 -23.41 -12.07
N LYS A 267 -14.33 -24.02 -13.06
CA LYS A 267 -14.97 -25.34 -12.90
C LYS A 267 -13.96 -26.46 -12.64
N ARG A 268 -12.75 -26.36 -13.21
CA ARG A 268 -11.64 -27.30 -13.00
C ARG A 268 -10.94 -27.11 -11.63
N GLY A 269 -11.28 -26.05 -10.89
CA GLY A 269 -10.65 -25.75 -9.59
C GLY A 269 -9.26 -25.12 -9.70
N GLU A 270 -8.90 -24.62 -10.89
CA GLU A 270 -7.64 -23.93 -11.15
C GLU A 270 -7.67 -22.48 -10.64
N LEU A 271 -8.86 -21.89 -10.55
CA LEU A 271 -9.11 -20.56 -10.00
C LEU A 271 -9.85 -20.65 -8.66
N SER A 272 -9.55 -19.71 -7.76
CA SER A 272 -10.32 -19.57 -6.53
C SER A 272 -11.73 -19.06 -6.83
N ARG A 273 -12.73 -19.76 -6.29
CA ARG A 273 -14.12 -19.32 -6.36
C ARG A 273 -14.35 -17.97 -5.68
N SER A 274 -13.68 -17.72 -4.55
CA SER A 274 -13.83 -16.45 -3.82
C SER A 274 -13.34 -15.26 -4.63
N ARG A 275 -12.22 -15.41 -5.35
CA ARG A 275 -11.65 -14.38 -6.22
C ARG A 275 -12.58 -14.07 -7.39
N TYR A 276 -13.10 -15.11 -8.05
CA TYR A 276 -14.06 -14.93 -9.13
C TYR A 276 -15.38 -14.30 -8.66
N ASP A 277 -15.92 -14.71 -7.51
CA ASP A 277 -17.15 -14.09 -6.97
C ASP A 277 -16.91 -12.61 -6.62
N ASN A 278 -15.74 -12.26 -6.07
CA ASN A 278 -15.36 -10.87 -5.82
C ASN A 278 -15.18 -10.05 -7.12
N TYR A 279 -14.63 -10.67 -8.17
CA TYR A 279 -14.57 -10.07 -9.50
C TYR A 279 -15.97 -9.71 -10.02
N ILE A 280 -16.94 -10.64 -9.94
CA ILE A 280 -18.32 -10.39 -10.36
C ILE A 280 -18.96 -9.24 -9.56
N LEU A 281 -18.80 -9.24 -8.23
CA LEU A 281 -19.33 -8.17 -7.38
C LEU A 281 -18.77 -6.79 -7.77
N MET A 282 -17.45 -6.70 -8.01
CA MET A 282 -16.82 -5.45 -8.43
C MET A 282 -17.26 -5.03 -9.85
N TYR A 283 -17.40 -5.98 -10.76
CA TYR A 283 -17.87 -5.72 -12.12
C TYR A 283 -19.30 -5.15 -12.13
N GLU A 284 -20.20 -5.74 -11.32
CA GLU A 284 -21.57 -5.25 -11.16
C GLU A 284 -21.62 -3.85 -10.55
N ASP A 285 -20.80 -3.58 -9.52
CA ASP A 285 -20.67 -2.25 -8.93
C ASP A 285 -20.25 -1.20 -9.96
N LEU A 286 -19.22 -1.49 -10.76
CA LEU A 286 -18.74 -0.59 -11.82
C LEU A 286 -19.82 -0.35 -12.89
N LYS A 287 -20.58 -1.39 -13.25
CA LYS A 287 -21.66 -1.29 -14.23
C LYS A 287 -22.84 -0.47 -13.72
N ASN A 288 -23.18 -0.62 -12.44
CA ASN A 288 -24.30 0.10 -11.82
C ASN A 288 -23.98 1.58 -11.58
N LYS A 289 -22.72 1.93 -11.31
CA LYS A 289 -22.30 3.34 -11.16
C LYS A 289 -22.58 4.20 -12.38
N ARG A 290 -22.41 3.68 -13.60
CA ARG A 290 -22.67 4.43 -14.85
C ARG A 290 -24.12 4.84 -15.08
N ARG A 291 -25.05 4.24 -14.32
CA ARG A 291 -26.48 4.51 -14.46
C ARG A 291 -26.94 5.72 -13.64
N TYR A 292 -26.04 6.31 -12.85
CA TYR A 292 -26.25 7.52 -12.05
C TYR A 292 -25.32 8.64 -12.51
#